data_AF-A0A1M5AEV5-F1
#
_entry.id   AF-A0A1M5AEV5-F1
#
_cell.length_a   1.000
_cell.length_b   1.000
_cell.length_c   1.000
_cell.angle_alpha   90.00
_cell.angle_beta   90.00
_cell.angle_gamma   90.00
#
_symmetry.space_group_name_H-M   'P 1'
#
loop_
_entity.id
_entity.type
_entity.pdbx_description
1 polymer ?
#
loop_
_entity_poly.entity_id
_entity_poly.type
_entity_poly.pdbx_seq_one_letter_code
_entity_poly.pdbx_strand_id
1 'polypeptide(L)'
;MFPAPFDLRLPEKDEEDEDVVNVLQPDIVVVCDSSRLRGTGFYGVPELIIEIVSPSSIKMDKLIKFNLYEKAGVKEYWIVEPEGKLVSVFTLGDNGWYGRPELYSEDDSIKVSIFPDLTINLKSVFSF
;
A
#
# COMPACT_ATOMS: atom_id res chain seq x y z
N MET A 1 -6.15 -16.66 0.29
CA MET A 1 -5.72 -16.05 -0.98
C MET A 1 -6.97 -15.73 -1.78
N PHE A 2 -7.20 -14.47 -2.13
CA PHE A 2 -8.33 -14.05 -2.95
C PHE A 2 -7.93 -14.08 -4.43
N PRO A 3 -8.84 -14.43 -5.36
CA PRO A 3 -8.57 -14.32 -6.78
C PRO A 3 -8.44 -12.84 -7.18
N ALA A 4 -7.56 -12.54 -8.12
CA ALA A 4 -7.49 -11.20 -8.69
C ALA A 4 -8.72 -10.92 -9.58
N PRO A 5 -9.16 -9.66 -9.68
CA PRO A 5 -8.65 -8.51 -8.93
C PRO A 5 -9.15 -8.46 -7.47
N PHE A 6 -8.37 -7.82 -6.60
CA PHE A 6 -8.75 -7.60 -5.19
C PHE A 6 -9.27 -6.17 -5.01
N ASP A 7 -10.56 -6.02 -4.75
CA ASP A 7 -11.19 -4.70 -4.61
C ASP A 7 -10.98 -4.13 -3.21
N LEU A 8 -10.12 -3.11 -3.11
CA LEU A 8 -9.95 -2.30 -1.91
C LEU A 8 -10.95 -1.14 -1.93
N ARG A 9 -11.98 -1.23 -1.09
CA ARG A 9 -12.97 -0.18 -0.87
C ARG A 9 -12.55 0.66 0.33
N LEU A 10 -12.17 1.91 0.08
CA LEU A 10 -11.77 2.88 1.11
C LEU A 10 -12.94 3.79 1.46
N PRO A 11 -13.65 3.55 2.59
CA PRO A 11 -14.75 4.41 2.98
C PRO A 11 -14.28 5.80 3.36
N GLU A 12 -15.03 6.82 2.96
CA GLU A 12 -15.00 8.13 3.62
C GLU A 12 -15.84 8.08 4.92
N LYS A 13 -15.71 9.09 5.79
CA LYS A 13 -16.30 9.11 7.15
C LYS A 13 -17.71 8.49 7.22
N ASP A 14 -17.85 7.45 8.04
CA ASP A 14 -19.10 6.73 8.30
C ASP A 14 -19.84 6.24 7.03
N GLU A 15 -19.15 6.11 5.90
CA GLU A 15 -19.69 5.61 4.63
C GLU A 15 -19.87 4.08 4.68
N GLU A 16 -21.07 3.61 4.40
CA GLU A 16 -21.39 2.18 4.33
C GLU A 16 -20.76 1.52 3.08
N ASP A 17 -20.52 0.21 3.15
CA ASP A 17 -19.82 -0.56 2.08
C ASP A 17 -20.45 -0.38 0.68
N GLU A 18 -21.78 -0.33 0.62
CA GLU A 18 -22.53 -0.21 -0.64
C GLU A 18 -22.40 1.17 -1.31
N ASP A 19 -22.04 2.20 -0.54
CA ASP A 19 -21.95 3.58 -0.99
C ASP A 19 -20.52 3.99 -1.38
N VAL A 20 -19.51 3.17 -1.06
CA VAL A 20 -18.09 3.49 -1.29
C VAL A 20 -17.80 3.69 -2.77
N VAL A 21 -17.39 4.92 -3.12
CA VAL A 21 -16.95 5.27 -4.48
C VAL A 21 -15.45 5.08 -4.72
N ASN A 22 -14.64 5.10 -3.66
CA ASN A 22 -13.19 4.94 -3.74
C ASN A 22 -12.81 3.46 -3.77
N VAL A 23 -12.99 2.83 -4.93
CA VAL A 23 -12.59 1.43 -5.18
C VAL A 23 -11.26 1.40 -5.94
N LEU A 24 -10.25 0.78 -5.32
CA LEU A 24 -8.90 0.66 -5.85
C LEU A 24 -8.48 -0.80 -5.93
N GLN A 25 -7.48 -1.10 -6.76
CA GLN A 25 -6.91 -2.43 -6.90
C GLN A 25 -5.39 -2.32 -6.73
N PRO A 26 -4.87 -2.50 -5.51
CA PRO A 26 -3.44 -2.50 -5.25
C PRO A 26 -2.81 -3.82 -5.70
N ASP A 27 -1.50 -3.80 -5.99
CA ASP A 27 -0.76 -5.03 -6.32
C ASP A 27 -0.62 -5.96 -5.11
N ILE A 28 -0.28 -5.39 -3.94
CA ILE A 28 -0.21 -6.13 -2.68
C ILE A 28 -0.85 -5.30 -1.57
N VAL A 29 -1.68 -5.95 -0.76
CA VAL A 29 -2.29 -5.38 0.43
C VAL A 29 -2.13 -6.33 1.61
N VAL A 30 -1.85 -5.78 2.78
CA VAL A 30 -1.81 -6.52 4.04
C VAL A 30 -2.91 -6.00 4.95
N VAL A 31 -3.78 -6.91 5.37
CA VAL A 31 -4.87 -6.65 6.31
C VAL A 31 -4.74 -7.57 7.52
N CYS A 32 -4.89 -7.00 8.72
CA CYS A 32 -4.82 -7.77 9.97
C CYS A 32 -6.22 -8.17 10.47
N ASP A 33 -7.25 -7.37 10.17
CA ASP A 33 -8.65 -7.66 10.53
C ASP A 33 -9.40 -8.35 9.38
N SER A 34 -9.39 -9.67 9.38
CA SER A 34 -10.08 -10.47 8.35
C SER A 34 -11.61 -10.38 8.40
N SER A 35 -12.20 -9.84 9.48
CA SER A 35 -13.67 -9.70 9.61
C SER A 35 -14.26 -8.69 8.62
N ARG A 36 -13.42 -7.86 8.02
CA ARG A 36 -13.75 -6.81 7.04
C ARG A 36 -13.58 -7.25 5.58
N LEU A 37 -13.23 -8.50 5.35
CA LEU A 37 -13.27 -9.09 4.01
C LEU A 37 -14.72 -9.21 3.54
N ARG A 38 -14.96 -8.83 2.29
CA ARG A 38 -16.30 -8.71 1.69
C ARG A 38 -16.23 -9.11 0.22
N GLY A 39 -16.98 -10.14 -0.18
CA GLY A 39 -17.07 -10.54 -1.59
C GLY A 39 -15.69 -10.75 -2.24
N THR A 40 -15.35 -9.89 -3.20
CA THR A 40 -14.11 -9.92 -3.99
C THR A 40 -12.93 -9.18 -3.35
N GLY A 41 -13.09 -8.57 -2.17
CA GLY A 41 -12.00 -7.78 -1.58
C GLY A 41 -12.18 -7.39 -0.13
N PHE A 42 -11.82 -6.15 0.19
CA PHE A 42 -11.78 -5.62 1.55
C PHE A 42 -12.48 -4.27 1.65
N TYR A 43 -13.21 -4.07 2.73
CA TYR A 43 -13.85 -2.80 3.07
C TYR A 43 -13.19 -2.21 4.32
N GLY A 44 -12.60 -1.03 4.18
CA GLY A 44 -11.89 -0.33 5.26
C GLY A 44 -10.43 -0.02 4.91
N VAL A 45 -9.69 0.43 5.93
CA VAL A 45 -8.30 0.89 5.79
C VAL A 45 -7.32 -0.25 6.11
N PRO A 46 -6.48 -0.69 5.16
CA PRO A 46 -5.47 -1.73 5.39
C PRO A 46 -4.26 -1.18 6.15
N GLU A 47 -3.47 -2.07 6.76
CA GLU A 47 -2.26 -1.69 7.47
C GLU A 47 -1.10 -1.32 6.53
N LEU A 48 -0.94 -2.04 5.42
CA LEU A 48 0.12 -1.82 4.43
C LEU A 48 -0.40 -2.03 3.01
N ILE A 49 0.01 -1.14 2.11
CA ILE A 49 -0.20 -1.26 0.66
C ILE A 49 1.16 -1.14 -0.04
N ILE A 50 1.40 -2.00 -1.02
CA ILE A 50 2.58 -1.96 -1.89
C ILE A 50 2.11 -1.92 -3.35
N GLU A 51 2.59 -0.93 -4.09
CA GLU A 51 2.35 -0.79 -5.53
C GLU A 51 3.66 -1.01 -6.28
N ILE A 52 3.62 -1.84 -7.31
CA ILE A 52 4.74 -2.17 -8.18
C ILE A 52 4.55 -1.37 -9.48
N VAL A 53 5.21 -0.23 -9.56
CA VAL A 53 4.93 0.71 -10.64
C VAL A 53 5.55 0.29 -11.95
N SER A 54 4.85 0.64 -13.02
CA SER A 54 5.32 0.58 -14.41
C SER A 54 5.23 1.97 -15.04
N PRO A 55 5.87 2.22 -16.19
CA PRO A 55 5.78 3.52 -16.87
C PRO A 55 4.35 4.01 -17.10
N SER A 56 3.39 3.11 -17.31
CA SER A 56 1.96 3.44 -17.50
C SER A 56 1.20 3.73 -16.21
N SER A 57 1.67 3.24 -15.05
CA SER A 57 0.98 3.37 -13.76
C SER A 57 1.55 4.48 -12.86
N ILE A 58 2.75 5.01 -13.16
CA ILE A 58 3.44 6.04 -12.36
C ILE A 58 2.53 7.17 -11.88
N LYS A 59 1.71 7.77 -12.77
CA LYS A 59 0.81 8.87 -12.38
C LYS A 59 -0.27 8.40 -11.41
N MET A 60 -0.80 7.20 -11.60
CA MET A 60 -1.82 6.63 -10.73
C MET A 60 -1.25 6.40 -9.32
N ASP A 61 -0.10 5.71 -9.24
CA ASP A 61 0.44 5.24 -7.96
C ASP A 61 1.17 6.35 -7.19
N LYS A 62 1.92 7.23 -7.87
CA LYS A 62 2.69 8.31 -7.22
C LYS A 62 1.87 9.57 -6.90
N LEU A 63 0.62 9.68 -7.37
CA LEU A 63 -0.21 10.87 -7.13
C LEU A 63 -1.62 10.52 -6.66
N ILE A 64 -2.39 9.80 -7.45
CA ILE A 64 -3.82 9.59 -7.17
C ILE A 64 -3.99 8.66 -5.96
N LYS A 65 -3.45 7.45 -6.06
CA LYS A 65 -3.50 6.46 -4.98
C LYS A 65 -2.76 6.93 -3.74
N PHE A 66 -1.59 7.57 -3.90
CA PHE A 66 -0.86 8.20 -2.80
C PHE A 66 -1.78 9.08 -1.93
N ASN A 67 -2.47 10.05 -2.54
CA ASN A 67 -3.35 10.97 -1.83
C ASN A 67 -4.57 10.25 -1.22
N LEU A 68 -5.13 9.25 -1.90
CA LEU A 68 -6.25 8.47 -1.38
C LEU A 68 -5.86 7.62 -0.17
N TYR A 69 -4.71 6.95 -0.23
CA TYR A 69 -4.19 6.15 0.87
C TYR A 69 -3.79 7.01 2.08
N GLU A 70 -3.16 8.18 1.84
CA GLU A 70 -2.85 9.14 2.89
C GLU A 70 -4.13 9.64 3.58
N LYS A 71 -5.10 10.11 2.79
CA LYS A 71 -6.39 10.59 3.30
C LYS A 71 -7.15 9.51 4.08
N ALA A 72 -7.09 8.26 3.62
CA ALA A 72 -7.71 7.11 4.28
C ALA A 72 -6.97 6.69 5.56
N GLY A 73 -5.72 7.13 5.76
CA GLY A 73 -4.93 6.80 6.95
C GLY A 73 -4.27 5.43 6.90
N VAL A 74 -3.91 4.96 5.71
CA VAL A 74 -3.06 3.77 5.55
C VAL A 74 -1.74 4.03 6.26
N LYS A 75 -1.32 3.12 7.16
CA LYS A 75 -0.18 3.37 8.05
C LYS A 75 1.15 3.37 7.29
N GLU A 76 1.29 2.47 6.34
CA GLU A 76 2.52 2.30 5.56
C GLU A 76 2.18 2.06 4.09
N TYR A 77 2.80 2.85 3.20
CA TYR A 77 2.58 2.79 1.75
C TYR A 77 3.91 2.69 1.02
N TRP A 78 4.06 1.68 0.18
CA TRP A 78 5.31 1.42 -0.55
C TRP A 78 5.09 1.58 -2.05
N ILE A 79 6.06 2.24 -2.68
CA ILE A 79 6.16 2.32 -4.14
C ILE A 79 7.45 1.62 -4.56
N VAL A 80 7.30 0.51 -5.29
CA VAL A 80 8.40 -0.29 -5.81
C VAL A 80 8.61 0.05 -7.28
N GLU A 81 9.83 0.42 -7.65
CA GLU A 81 10.26 0.71 -9.03
C GLU A 81 11.19 -0.41 -9.50
N PRO A 82 10.70 -1.45 -10.21
CA PRO A 82 11.51 -2.63 -10.57
C PRO A 82 12.69 -2.30 -11.47
N GLU A 83 12.52 -1.40 -12.44
CA GLU A 83 13.58 -1.02 -13.39
C GLU A 83 14.75 -0.32 -12.69
N GLY A 84 14.44 0.59 -11.75
CA GLY A 84 15.44 1.29 -10.95
C GLY A 84 15.91 0.52 -9.72
N LYS A 85 15.24 -0.58 -9.38
CA LYS A 85 15.40 -1.35 -8.14
C LYS A 85 15.37 -0.48 -6.89
N LEU A 86 14.38 0.42 -6.86
CA LEU A 86 14.16 1.36 -5.77
C LEU A 86 12.85 1.05 -5.07
N VAL A 87 12.82 1.24 -3.76
CA VAL A 87 11.61 1.21 -2.95
C VAL A 87 11.50 2.52 -2.18
N SER A 88 10.38 3.22 -2.36
CA SER A 88 10.02 4.38 -1.54
C SER A 88 9.03 3.94 -0.48
N VAL A 89 9.37 4.13 0.80
CA VAL A 89 8.53 3.80 1.94
C VAL A 89 7.99 5.07 2.56
N PHE A 90 6.67 5.19 2.59
CA PHE A 90 5.95 6.27 3.24
C PHE A 90 5.27 5.74 4.50
N THR A 91 5.56 6.37 5.63
CA THR A 91 4.89 6.07 6.91
C THR A 91 4.01 7.25 7.29
N LEU A 92 2.77 6.96 7.69
CA LEU A 92 1.82 7.97 8.13
C LEU A 92 2.27 8.56 9.47
N GLY A 93 2.47 9.88 9.51
CA GLY A 93 2.79 10.57 10.75
C GLY A 93 1.57 10.80 11.63
N ASP A 94 1.80 11.13 12.91
CA ASP A 94 0.74 11.49 13.86
C ASP A 94 -0.08 12.72 13.43
N ASN A 95 0.45 13.51 12.50
CA ASN A 95 -0.25 14.65 11.90
C ASN A 95 -1.28 14.24 10.83
N GLY A 96 -1.34 12.96 10.45
CA GLY A 96 -2.21 12.44 9.40
C GLY A 96 -1.68 12.60 7.98
N TRP A 97 -0.37 12.81 7.81
CA TRP A 97 0.27 12.98 6.50
C TRP A 97 1.47 12.05 6.36
N TYR A 98 1.74 11.60 5.15
CA TYR A 98 3.00 10.99 4.79
C TYR A 98 4.11 12.04 4.80
N GLY A 99 5.21 11.71 5.48
CA GLY A 99 6.42 12.51 5.46
C GLY A 99 7.23 12.33 4.18
N ARG A 100 8.49 12.80 4.21
CA ARG A 100 9.47 12.43 3.19
C ARG A 100 9.66 10.90 3.21
N PRO A 101 9.67 10.23 2.05
CA PRO A 101 9.87 8.78 2.04
C PRO A 101 11.28 8.43 2.45
N GLU A 102 11.40 7.26 3.07
CA GLU A 102 12.67 6.55 3.13
C GLU A 102 12.89 5.86 1.78
N LEU A 103 14.11 5.98 1.25
CA LEU A 103 14.47 5.44 -0.05
C LEU A 103 15.46 4.29 0.15
N TYR A 104 15.13 3.16 -0.46
CA TYR A 104 15.91 1.93 -0.35
C TYR A 104 16.28 1.43 -1.75
N SER A 105 17.49 0.92 -1.87
CA SER A 105 18.03 0.27 -3.06
C SER A 105 18.06 -1.25 -2.90
N GLU A 106 18.42 -1.97 -3.96
CA GLU A 106 18.44 -3.44 -3.94
C GLU A 106 19.33 -4.07 -2.86
N ASP A 107 20.38 -3.39 -2.40
CA ASP A 107 21.29 -3.92 -1.39
C ASP A 107 20.82 -3.70 0.05
N ASP A 108 19.71 -2.96 0.23
CA ASP A 108 19.18 -2.62 1.54
C ASP A 108 18.22 -3.68 2.11
N SER A 109 17.86 -3.52 3.38
CA SER A 109 16.80 -4.28 4.04
C SER A 109 15.84 -3.32 4.73
N ILE A 110 14.54 -3.51 4.51
CA ILE A 110 13.50 -2.67 5.09
C ILE A 110 12.93 -3.36 6.32
N LYS A 111 12.95 -2.67 7.47
CA LYS A 111 12.21 -3.08 8.66
C LYS A 111 10.80 -2.53 8.55
N VAL A 112 9.79 -3.39 8.48
CA VAL A 112 8.40 -2.98 8.27
C VAL A 112 7.86 -2.35 9.55
N SER A 113 7.41 -1.10 9.49
CA SER A 113 7.08 -0.31 10.69
C SER A 113 5.89 -0.90 11.47
N ILE A 114 4.92 -1.45 10.75
CA ILE A 114 3.72 -2.08 11.32
C ILE A 114 3.97 -3.49 11.87
N PHE A 115 5.11 -4.11 11.54
CA PHE A 115 5.50 -5.45 11.99
C PHE A 115 6.96 -5.46 12.49
N PRO A 116 7.19 -5.16 13.78
CA PRO A 116 8.54 -4.94 14.33
C PRO A 116 9.54 -6.10 14.14
N ASP A 117 9.04 -7.31 13.95
CA ASP A 117 9.83 -8.54 13.78
C ASP A 117 10.00 -8.93 12.30
N LEU A 118 9.46 -8.14 11.37
CA LEU A 118 9.54 -8.38 9.93
C LEU A 118 10.57 -7.45 9.29
N THR A 119 11.60 -8.05 8.70
CA THR A 119 12.59 -7.37 7.87
C THR A 119 12.60 -8.00 6.49
N ILE A 120 12.46 -7.19 5.45
CA ILE A 120 12.45 -7.61 4.05
C ILE A 120 13.82 -7.29 3.44
N ASN A 121 14.54 -8.32 2.99
CA ASN A 121 15.81 -8.18 2.29
C ASN A 121 15.56 -7.92 0.79
N LEU A 122 15.85 -6.71 0.31
CA LEU A 122 15.52 -6.31 -1.06
C LEU A 122 16.37 -7.01 -2.11
N LYS A 123 17.55 -7.51 -1.75
CA LYS A 123 18.40 -8.29 -2.66
C LYS A 123 17.70 -9.54 -3.15
N SER A 124 16.87 -10.15 -2.30
CA SER A 124 16.06 -11.31 -2.65
C SER A 124 14.80 -10.97 -3.46
N VAL A 125 14.29 -9.74 -3.29
CA VAL A 125 13.11 -9.24 -4.02
C VAL A 125 13.48 -8.93 -5.47
N PHE A 126 14.66 -8.34 -5.70
CA PHE A 126 15.15 -7.96 -7.02
C PHE A 126 16.04 -9.02 -7.70
N SER A 127 16.04 -10.28 -7.23
CA SER A 127 16.88 -11.35 -7.78
C SER A 127 16.27 -12.09 -8.99
N PHE A 128 15.73 -11.35 -9.95
CA PHE A 128 15.09 -11.89 -11.16
C PHE A 128 16.01 -11.87 -12.39
#